data_AF-A0A6C0FDT5-F1
#
_entry.id   AF-A0A6C0FDT5-F1
#
_cell.length_a   1.000
_cell.length_b   1.000
_cell.length_c   1.000
_cell.angle_alpha   90.00
_cell.angle_beta   90.00
_cell.angle_gamma   90.00
#
_symmetry.space_group_name_H-M   'P 1'
#
loop_
_entity.id
_entity.type
_entity.pdbx_description
1 polymer ?
#
loop_
_entity_poly.entity_id
_entity_poly.type
_entity_poly.pdbx_seq_one_letter_code
_entity_poly.pdbx_strand_id
1 'polypeptide(L)'
;MGPSGAVPTTAVANHFDVLLVGATDVGPSLAAERLLRARLGDDSAVTVTSAGIDVAPDDPVPEHLNELLAREGLAVDGHHAREVDATMVAEADLVLTATRNERSAVVRKVPAAVRRTFTLCELARVATSLGPSALPEGDVAARLSALAQLAPVHRVGTAPPVAEDDDVPDPGETGRRGYEKSFAKVRAAVDGIAWTVLTPPDEPSPPPPEIPRTPPSHRGRNIGLTVVGSLVLLIMVATGGALVVAGTLDNRLERFPDPVALTDRPPPLPPAEVGGPAPVTILVLGSTNDVRTEGDQDWAAAAAQTDIVMLAHISADRSSVNVIAMPPDLSADVPGSGPGTLRSAFAQGGPTGAVQTVERLTNVRLDHVALTDSETFARLTDGLGGVEIDLDSRLVVDGGQTFPAGRHRLTGAEALAWVRGDGVDDMSRSERSAAWFRAILDRLGDDDVRRSPATWLRLLGIVSGSVAVDESFDRSELVGLLTSVRHLGPEEVRVVPVPTTVVPTGDSATLVPDAAPFDVLMEALRTDTLDEHPAAGS
;
A
#
# COMPACT_ATOMS: atom_id res chain seq x y z
N MET A 1 -3.46 35.47 65.76
CA MET A 1 -2.11 35.40 65.18
C MET A 1 -1.60 33.98 65.42
N GLY A 2 -1.63 33.15 64.40
CA GLY A 2 -1.28 31.72 64.41
C GLY A 2 -1.12 31.32 62.94
N PRO A 3 -0.07 30.60 62.55
CA PRO A 3 0.49 30.73 61.20
C PRO A 3 -0.32 30.01 60.12
N SER A 4 -0.22 30.57 58.91
CA SER A 4 -0.71 30.00 57.67
C SER A 4 -0.07 28.63 57.41
N GLY A 5 -0.91 27.60 57.24
CA GLY A 5 -0.51 26.29 56.74
C GLY A 5 -0.80 26.16 55.24
N ALA A 6 -0.27 27.06 54.42
CA ALA A 6 -0.26 26.87 52.98
C ALA A 6 0.68 25.71 52.64
N VAL A 7 0.12 24.61 52.11
CA VAL A 7 0.93 23.53 51.52
C VAL A 7 1.68 24.13 50.34
N PRO A 8 3.02 23.98 50.24
CA PRO A 8 3.75 24.43 49.08
C PRO A 8 3.42 23.51 47.90
N THR A 9 2.52 23.94 47.03
CA THR A 9 2.35 23.34 45.71
C THR A 9 3.55 23.73 44.83
N THR A 10 4.71 23.13 45.09
CA THR A 10 5.79 23.07 44.10
C THR A 10 5.31 22.19 42.96
N ALA A 11 4.55 22.80 42.04
CA ALA A 11 4.40 22.30 40.69
C ALA A 11 5.81 22.30 40.08
N VAL A 12 6.44 21.13 40.06
CA VAL A 12 7.55 20.88 39.15
C VAL A 12 6.93 20.99 37.77
N ALA A 13 7.32 22.00 37.00
CA ALA A 13 6.96 22.05 35.59
C ALA A 13 7.58 20.80 34.95
N ASN A 14 6.74 19.85 34.54
CA ASN A 14 7.22 18.70 33.78
C ASN A 14 7.68 19.23 32.43
N HIS A 15 8.98 19.20 32.20
CA HIS A 15 9.53 19.45 30.87
C HIS A 15 9.03 18.38 29.91
N PHE A 16 8.94 18.71 28.62
CA PHE A 16 8.57 17.76 27.59
C PHE A 16 9.48 17.91 26.38
N ASP A 17 10.21 16.85 26.04
CA ASP A 17 11.23 16.86 24.99
C ASP A 17 10.70 16.27 23.67
N VAL A 18 10.70 17.08 22.62
CA VAL A 18 10.26 16.72 21.26
C VAL A 18 11.44 16.71 20.30
N LEU A 19 11.71 15.55 19.69
CA LEU A 19 12.75 15.37 18.68
C LEU A 19 12.15 15.19 17.28
N LEU A 20 12.51 16.07 16.36
CA LEU A 20 12.18 15.99 14.93
C LEU A 20 13.32 15.26 14.21
N VAL A 21 13.02 14.17 13.49
CA VAL A 21 14.03 13.42 12.73
C VAL A 21 13.68 13.42 11.25
N GLY A 22 14.60 13.86 10.40
CA GLY A 22 14.47 13.80 8.94
C GLY A 22 15.52 12.91 8.30
N ALA A 23 15.44 12.72 6.98
CA ALA A 23 16.56 12.20 6.19
C ALA A 23 17.82 13.05 6.44
N THR A 24 17.71 14.36 6.18
CA THR A 24 18.70 15.38 6.56
C THR A 24 18.21 16.21 7.76
N ASP A 25 19.12 16.99 8.37
CA ASP A 25 18.78 17.96 9.44
C ASP A 25 18.59 19.40 8.91
N VAL A 26 18.35 19.55 7.61
CA VAL A 26 18.16 20.85 6.93
C VAL A 26 16.91 20.89 6.04
N GLY A 27 16.06 19.86 6.14
CA GLY A 27 14.85 19.69 5.35
C GLY A 27 13.55 19.85 6.16
N PRO A 28 12.57 18.95 6.01
CA PRO A 28 11.28 19.04 6.69
C PRO A 28 11.36 19.01 8.23
N SER A 29 12.36 18.32 8.79
CA SER A 29 12.64 18.20 10.23
C SER A 29 12.95 19.55 10.87
N LEU A 30 13.89 20.30 10.30
CA LEU A 30 14.24 21.66 10.72
C LEU A 30 13.04 22.62 10.54
N ALA A 31 12.32 22.53 9.42
CA ALA A 31 11.12 23.33 9.19
C ALA A 31 10.07 23.11 10.29
N ALA A 32 9.85 21.85 10.66
CA ALA A 32 8.91 21.45 11.71
C ALA A 32 9.38 21.90 13.10
N GLU A 33 10.68 21.80 13.43
CA GLU A 33 11.23 22.31 14.69
C GLU A 33 10.94 23.80 14.86
N ARG A 34 11.32 24.61 13.85
CA ARG A 34 11.24 26.07 13.91
C ARG A 34 9.78 26.54 13.99
N LEU A 35 8.90 25.94 13.20
CA LEU A 35 7.47 26.22 13.25
C LEU A 35 6.87 25.79 14.60
N LEU A 36 7.12 24.56 15.07
CA LEU A 36 6.50 24.06 16.30
C LEU A 36 6.97 24.85 17.53
N ARG A 37 8.27 25.13 17.66
CA ARG A 37 8.80 25.99 18.74
C ARG A 37 8.10 27.36 18.73
N ALA A 38 7.97 27.98 17.55
CA ALA A 38 7.33 29.29 17.41
C ALA A 38 5.81 29.29 17.67
N ARG A 39 5.10 28.18 17.41
CA ARG A 39 3.68 28.05 17.75
C ARG A 39 3.46 27.79 19.24
N LEU A 40 4.27 26.94 19.87
CA LEU A 40 4.13 26.61 21.30
C LEU A 40 4.57 27.76 22.22
N GLY A 41 5.59 28.52 21.81
CA GLY A 41 6.14 29.65 22.56
C GLY A 41 7.16 29.24 23.63
N ASP A 42 8.05 30.17 23.98
CA ASP A 42 9.21 29.90 24.85
C ASP A 42 8.82 29.53 26.29
N ASP A 43 7.67 30.03 26.78
CA ASP A 43 7.13 29.72 28.12
C ASP A 43 6.38 28.38 28.20
N SER A 44 6.33 27.59 27.12
CA SER A 44 5.54 26.34 27.04
C SER A 44 6.05 25.18 27.91
N ALA A 45 7.26 25.30 28.46
CA ALA A 45 8.02 24.20 29.08
C ALA A 45 8.29 23.00 28.14
N VAL A 46 8.20 23.20 26.82
CA VAL A 46 8.49 22.19 25.79
C VAL A 46 9.80 22.53 25.08
N THR A 47 10.75 21.60 25.07
CA THR A 47 11.93 21.70 24.20
C THR A 47 11.67 20.97 22.90
N VAL A 48 11.76 21.68 21.78
CA VAL A 48 11.70 21.09 20.44
C VAL A 48 13.10 21.16 19.84
N THR A 49 13.60 20.07 19.26
CA THR A 49 14.89 20.02 18.54
C THR A 49 14.80 19.15 17.29
N SER A 50 15.65 19.37 16.27
CA SER A 50 15.77 18.49 15.08
C SER A 50 17.11 17.75 15.01
N ALA A 51 17.14 16.62 14.30
CA ALA A 51 18.33 15.89 13.88
C ALA A 51 18.07 15.16 12.53
N GLY A 52 19.11 14.72 11.84
CA GLY A 52 19.02 13.96 10.59
C GLY A 52 19.55 12.54 10.71
N ILE A 53 19.09 11.61 9.87
CA ILE A 53 19.58 10.22 9.84
C ILE A 53 20.90 10.11 9.10
N ASP A 54 21.05 10.85 8.00
CA ASP A 54 22.26 10.91 7.18
C ASP A 54 22.59 12.39 6.98
N VAL A 55 23.69 12.84 7.60
CA VAL A 55 24.02 14.26 7.74
C VAL A 55 25.48 14.49 7.38
N ALA A 56 25.71 15.31 6.35
CA ALA A 56 27.05 15.83 6.10
C ALA A 56 27.39 16.89 7.17
N PRO A 57 28.60 16.88 7.75
CA PRO A 57 29.02 17.91 8.69
C PRO A 57 28.94 19.31 8.06
N ASP A 58 28.33 20.25 8.80
CA ASP A 58 28.09 21.64 8.37
C ASP A 58 27.23 21.80 7.10
N ASP A 59 26.29 20.88 6.85
CA ASP A 59 25.32 21.00 5.75
C ASP A 59 24.56 22.35 5.85
N PRO A 60 24.60 23.21 4.80
CA PRO A 60 23.98 24.52 4.85
C PRO A 60 22.47 24.42 4.68
N VAL A 61 21.73 25.22 5.43
CA VAL A 61 20.26 25.31 5.26
C VAL A 61 19.94 25.81 3.83
N PRO A 62 19.17 25.06 3.01
CA PRO A 62 18.85 25.45 1.65
C PRO A 62 18.18 26.82 1.56
N GLU A 63 18.61 27.64 0.59
CA GLU A 63 18.11 29.02 0.39
C GLU A 63 16.58 29.07 0.32
N HIS A 64 15.96 28.12 -0.40
CA HIS A 64 14.51 28.03 -0.52
C HIS A 64 13.79 27.73 0.80
N LEU A 65 14.39 26.93 1.70
CA LEU A 65 13.82 26.72 3.03
C LEU A 65 13.99 27.96 3.92
N ASN A 66 15.16 28.60 3.86
CA ASN A 66 15.43 29.83 4.59
C ASN A 66 14.43 30.95 4.18
N GLU A 67 14.17 31.13 2.89
CA GLU A 67 13.14 32.04 2.39
C GLU A 67 11.74 31.75 2.96
N LEU A 68 11.36 30.47 3.06
CA LEU A 68 10.04 30.06 3.54
C LEU A 68 9.88 30.26 5.05
N LEU A 69 10.93 29.97 5.83
CA LEU A 69 10.98 30.26 7.27
C LEU A 69 11.00 31.77 7.55
N ALA A 70 11.76 32.55 6.78
CA ALA A 70 11.80 34.00 6.91
C ALA A 70 10.44 34.66 6.62
N ARG A 71 9.61 34.09 5.73
CA ARG A 71 8.22 34.55 5.48
C ARG A 71 7.28 34.30 6.67
N GLU A 72 7.54 33.30 7.50
CA GLU A 72 6.86 33.07 8.77
C GLU A 72 7.52 33.83 9.95
N GLY A 73 8.55 34.66 9.67
CA GLY A 73 9.28 35.45 10.66
C GLY A 73 10.35 34.67 11.44
N LEU A 74 10.75 33.49 10.96
CA LEU A 74 11.63 32.56 11.66
C LEU A 74 13.05 32.57 11.10
N ALA A 75 14.04 32.67 11.99
CA ALA A 75 15.46 32.63 11.64
C ALA A 75 16.04 31.21 11.78
N VAL A 76 16.97 30.89 10.87
CA VAL A 76 17.78 29.65 10.90
C VAL A 76 19.21 29.88 11.40
N ASP A 77 19.56 31.13 11.73
CA ASP A 77 20.89 31.49 12.23
C ASP A 77 21.27 30.65 13.46
N GLY A 78 22.51 30.15 13.46
CA GLY A 78 23.03 29.27 14.52
C GLY A 78 22.48 27.83 14.50
N HIS A 79 21.70 27.43 13.48
CA HIS A 79 21.45 26.01 13.23
C HIS A 79 22.72 25.31 12.74
N HIS A 80 23.01 24.14 13.30
CA HIS A 80 24.08 23.26 12.85
C HIS A 80 23.49 21.87 12.68
N ALA A 81 23.57 21.33 11.46
CA ALA A 81 23.06 20.02 11.12
C ALA A 81 23.75 18.94 11.98
N ARG A 82 22.98 18.10 12.67
CA ARG A 82 23.50 17.03 13.53
C ARG A 82 22.87 15.67 13.22
N GLU A 83 23.70 14.62 13.24
CA GLU A 83 23.25 13.24 13.12
C GLU A 83 22.46 12.81 14.36
N VAL A 84 21.37 12.07 14.16
CA VAL A 84 20.52 11.55 15.24
C VAL A 84 21.18 10.37 15.94
N ASP A 85 21.51 10.48 17.22
CA ASP A 85 22.04 9.37 18.01
C ASP A 85 20.97 8.64 18.84
N ALA A 86 21.34 7.49 19.42
CA ALA A 86 20.42 6.68 20.22
C ALA A 86 20.05 7.33 21.57
N THR A 87 20.89 8.21 22.11
CA THR A 87 20.68 8.97 23.34
C THR A 87 19.60 10.03 23.11
N MET A 88 19.71 10.82 22.03
CA MET A 88 18.69 11.81 21.65
C MET A 88 17.31 11.16 21.51
N VAL A 89 17.25 10.01 20.84
CA VAL A 89 15.99 9.25 20.68
C VAL A 89 15.53 8.64 22.01
N ALA A 90 16.43 8.21 22.90
CA ALA A 90 16.09 7.65 24.21
C ALA A 90 15.54 8.69 25.19
N GLU A 91 16.09 9.91 25.18
CA GLU A 91 15.75 11.01 26.10
C GLU A 91 14.46 11.74 25.70
N ALA A 92 14.15 11.87 24.41
CA ALA A 92 12.93 12.57 23.96
C ALA A 92 11.62 11.87 24.41
N ASP A 93 10.68 12.62 24.98
CA ASP A 93 9.33 12.15 25.31
C ASP A 93 8.47 11.86 24.07
N LEU A 94 8.75 12.56 22.97
CA LEU A 94 8.06 12.42 21.69
C LEU A 94 9.06 12.54 20.53
N VAL A 95 9.00 11.61 19.59
CA VAL A 95 9.79 11.65 18.36
C VAL A 95 8.86 11.74 17.15
N LEU A 96 9.15 12.69 16.27
CA LEU A 96 8.37 13.01 15.09
C LEU A 96 9.24 12.92 13.84
N THR A 97 8.81 12.16 12.84
CA THR A 97 9.57 12.01 11.59
C THR A 97 8.86 12.66 10.41
N ALA A 98 9.58 13.05 9.37
CA ALA A 98 8.97 13.52 8.13
C ALA A 98 8.29 12.36 7.40
N THR A 99 8.91 11.16 7.37
CA THR A 99 8.40 9.97 6.67
C THR A 99 8.32 8.71 7.53
N ARG A 100 7.56 7.71 7.08
CA ARG A 100 7.46 6.36 7.64
C ARG A 100 8.77 5.57 7.54
N ASN A 101 9.60 5.87 6.54
CA ASN A 101 10.93 5.25 6.38
C ASN A 101 11.89 5.72 7.47
N GLU A 102 11.91 7.04 7.74
CA GLU A 102 12.64 7.63 8.87
C GLU A 102 12.11 7.12 10.21
N ARG A 103 10.77 7.03 10.38
CA ARG A 103 10.12 6.44 11.57
C ARG A 103 10.66 5.04 11.86
N SER A 104 10.77 4.24 10.79
CA SER A 104 11.28 2.87 10.86
C SER A 104 12.79 2.82 11.16
N ALA A 105 13.58 3.77 10.66
CA ALA A 105 15.01 3.89 10.98
C ALA A 105 15.24 4.26 12.45
N VAL A 106 14.51 5.24 12.98
CA VAL A 106 14.51 5.63 14.40
C VAL A 106 14.16 4.42 15.28
N VAL A 107 13.09 3.70 14.95
CA VAL A 107 12.65 2.50 15.67
C VAL A 107 13.67 1.36 15.59
N ARG A 108 14.33 1.15 14.45
CA ARG A 108 15.43 0.16 14.34
C ARG A 108 16.62 0.52 15.25
N LYS A 109 16.94 1.81 15.39
CA LYS A 109 18.04 2.30 16.27
C LYS A 109 17.66 2.21 17.75
N VAL A 110 16.41 2.51 18.12
CA VAL A 110 15.90 2.44 19.50
C VAL A 110 14.49 1.81 19.54
N PRO A 111 14.37 0.47 19.62
CA PRO A 111 13.07 -0.22 19.60
C PRO A 111 12.11 0.15 20.74
N ALA A 112 12.62 0.65 21.87
CA ALA A 112 11.81 1.14 22.98
C ALA A 112 10.99 2.39 22.62
N ALA A 113 11.39 3.16 21.61
CA ALA A 113 10.74 4.40 21.22
C ALA A 113 9.41 4.21 20.46
N VAL A 114 9.09 3.00 19.96
CA VAL A 114 7.92 2.68 19.11
C VAL A 114 6.60 3.32 19.54
N ARG A 115 6.33 3.43 20.85
CA ARG A 115 5.07 3.98 21.38
C ARG A 115 5.02 5.51 21.39
N ARG A 116 6.15 6.17 21.17
CA ARG A 116 6.32 7.63 21.16
C ARG A 116 7.00 8.13 19.89
N THR A 117 7.02 7.34 18.81
CA THR A 117 7.56 7.73 17.50
C THR A 117 6.44 7.68 16.46
N PHE A 118 6.14 8.84 15.86
CA PHE A 118 5.10 9.01 14.83
C PHE A 118 5.67 9.76 13.63
N THR A 119 4.99 9.75 12.48
CA THR A 119 5.26 10.82 11.50
C THR A 119 4.58 12.12 11.94
N LEU A 120 5.08 13.26 11.47
CA LEU A 120 4.52 14.57 11.77
C LEU A 120 3.05 14.67 11.33
N CYS A 121 2.73 14.15 10.14
CA CYS A 121 1.36 14.15 9.62
C CYS A 121 0.46 13.13 10.34
N GLU A 122 0.99 11.97 10.74
CA GLU A 122 0.27 10.99 11.57
C GLU A 122 -0.17 11.62 12.89
N LEU A 123 0.76 12.27 13.62
CA LEU A 123 0.41 12.91 14.90
C LEU A 123 -0.56 14.08 14.69
N ALA A 124 -0.38 14.91 13.66
CA ALA A 124 -1.29 16.02 13.38
C ALA A 124 -2.71 15.57 13.04
N ARG A 125 -2.85 14.48 12.28
CA ARG A 125 -4.13 13.84 11.94
C ARG A 125 -4.82 13.29 13.19
N VAL A 126 -4.07 12.61 14.06
CA VAL A 126 -4.56 12.13 15.36
C VAL A 126 -4.99 13.28 16.27
N ALA A 127 -4.14 14.31 16.41
CA ALA A 127 -4.39 15.49 17.24
C ALA A 127 -5.66 16.22 16.80
N THR A 128 -5.78 16.53 15.51
CA THR A 128 -6.95 17.21 14.94
C THR A 128 -8.24 16.39 15.10
N SER A 129 -8.15 15.05 15.03
CA SER A 129 -9.30 14.17 15.24
C SER A 129 -9.71 14.00 16.71
N LEU A 130 -8.77 14.14 17.65
CA LEU A 130 -9.05 14.16 19.09
C LEU A 130 -9.67 15.52 19.49
N GLY A 131 -9.11 16.60 18.97
CA GLY A 131 -9.48 17.97 19.29
C GLY A 131 -9.05 18.41 20.70
N PRO A 132 -9.11 19.73 21.00
CA PRO A 132 -8.57 20.28 22.24
C PRO A 132 -9.28 19.80 23.51
N SER A 133 -10.57 19.43 23.41
CA SER A 133 -11.40 18.96 24.52
C SER A 133 -11.12 17.52 24.95
N ALA A 134 -10.42 16.73 24.14
CA ALA A 134 -9.95 15.40 24.52
C ALA A 134 -8.67 15.42 25.36
N LEU A 135 -7.98 16.57 25.43
CA LEU A 135 -6.79 16.77 26.24
C LEU A 135 -7.14 17.44 27.59
N PRO A 136 -6.47 17.07 28.70
CA PRO A 136 -6.77 17.61 30.02
C PRO A 136 -6.50 19.12 30.11
N GLU A 137 -7.15 19.80 31.05
CA GLU A 137 -6.72 21.12 31.49
C GLU A 137 -5.29 21.05 32.05
N GLY A 138 -4.45 21.99 31.67
CA GLY A 138 -3.03 22.01 32.05
C GLY A 138 -2.21 22.93 31.17
N ASP A 139 -0.90 22.96 31.41
CA ASP A 139 0.07 23.62 30.55
C ASP A 139 0.29 22.85 29.23
N VAL A 140 1.05 23.49 28.33
CA VAL A 140 1.33 22.98 26.98
C VAL A 140 2.07 21.64 27.02
N ALA A 141 3.02 21.49 27.95
CA ALA A 141 3.78 20.25 28.15
C ALA A 141 2.89 19.09 28.64
N ALA A 142 2.00 19.32 29.62
CA ALA A 142 1.03 18.32 30.08
C ALA A 142 0.05 17.90 28.98
N ARG A 143 -0.39 18.86 28.15
CA ARG A 143 -1.31 18.59 27.01
C ARG A 143 -0.61 17.83 25.87
N LEU A 144 0.66 18.12 25.58
CA LEU A 144 1.46 17.32 24.65
C LEU A 144 1.74 15.90 25.17
N SER A 145 2.04 15.76 26.46
CA SER A 145 2.23 14.44 27.09
C SER A 145 0.95 13.60 27.01
N ALA A 146 -0.21 14.19 27.28
CA ALA A 146 -1.50 13.52 27.10
C ALA A 146 -1.76 13.12 25.63
N LEU A 147 -1.48 14.01 24.67
CA LEU A 147 -1.59 13.71 23.24
C LEU A 147 -0.69 12.53 22.83
N ALA A 148 0.58 12.53 23.27
CA ALA A 148 1.53 11.46 22.98
C ALA A 148 1.13 10.11 23.62
N GLN A 149 0.47 10.12 24.79
CA GLN A 149 -0.05 8.92 25.44
C GLN A 149 -1.33 8.38 24.77
N LEU A 150 -2.20 9.26 24.27
CA LEU A 150 -3.44 8.88 23.57
C LEU A 150 -3.18 8.42 22.12
N ALA A 151 -2.20 9.02 21.44
CA ALA A 151 -1.96 8.80 20.02
C ALA A 151 -1.78 7.32 19.58
N PRO A 152 -1.09 6.44 20.33
CA PRO A 152 -0.96 5.01 19.97
C PRO A 152 -2.30 4.27 19.91
N VAL A 153 -3.30 4.71 20.68
CA VAL A 153 -4.64 4.11 20.73
C VAL A 153 -5.50 4.65 19.58
N HIS A 154 -5.39 5.96 19.29
CA HIS A 154 -6.23 6.63 18.30
C HIS A 154 -5.68 6.59 16.86
N ARG A 155 -4.42 6.21 16.63
CA ARG A 155 -3.80 6.13 15.28
C ARG A 155 -4.55 5.22 14.31
N VAL A 156 -5.12 4.11 14.79
CA VAL A 156 -5.83 3.12 13.94
C VAL A 156 -7.16 3.68 13.44
N GLY A 157 -7.97 4.25 14.36
CA GLY A 157 -9.29 4.82 14.02
C GLY A 157 -9.23 6.12 13.21
N THR A 158 -8.04 6.70 13.04
CA THR A 158 -7.83 7.96 12.32
C THR A 158 -7.02 7.80 11.03
N ALA A 159 -6.61 6.56 10.69
CA ALA A 159 -5.65 6.23 9.64
C ALA A 159 -5.89 6.99 8.31
N PRO A 160 -4.83 7.36 7.58
CA PRO A 160 -4.99 8.18 6.38
C PRO A 160 -5.62 7.36 5.24
N PRO A 161 -6.26 8.02 4.26
CA PRO A 161 -6.77 7.34 3.06
C PRO A 161 -5.70 6.61 2.26
N VAL A 162 -4.48 7.17 2.20
CA VAL A 162 -3.28 6.53 1.65
C VAL A 162 -2.14 6.70 2.66
N ALA A 163 -1.32 5.68 2.89
CA ALA A 163 -0.25 5.76 3.89
C ALA A 163 0.82 6.85 3.56
N GLU A 164 0.98 7.21 2.28
CA GLU A 164 1.79 8.35 1.82
C GLU A 164 1.26 9.72 2.28
N ASP A 165 -0.03 9.84 2.64
CA ASP A 165 -0.56 11.09 3.19
C ASP A 165 0.10 11.42 4.55
N ASP A 166 0.63 10.42 5.27
CA ASP A 166 1.41 10.61 6.48
C ASP A 166 2.89 10.97 6.22
N ASP A 167 3.37 10.94 4.96
CA ASP A 167 4.76 11.27 4.59
C ASP A 167 4.93 12.71 4.09
N VAL A 168 5.81 13.48 4.71
CA VAL A 168 6.28 14.75 4.17
C VAL A 168 7.50 14.47 3.28
N PRO A 169 7.41 14.68 1.95
CA PRO A 169 8.53 14.41 1.06
C PRO A 169 9.69 15.39 1.34
N ASP A 170 10.91 14.86 1.39
CA ASP A 170 12.10 15.70 1.35
C ASP A 170 12.15 16.43 -0.01
N PRO A 171 12.26 17.76 -0.05
CA PRO A 171 12.28 18.50 -1.30
C PRO A 171 13.55 18.28 -2.14
N GLY A 172 14.68 17.85 -1.56
CA GLY A 172 15.92 17.51 -2.27
C GLY A 172 16.30 18.46 -3.41
N GLU A 173 16.60 17.90 -4.59
CA GLU A 173 16.92 18.65 -5.82
C GLU A 173 15.69 19.18 -6.58
N THR A 174 14.46 18.97 -6.10
CA THR A 174 13.22 19.31 -6.86
C THR A 174 12.94 20.82 -6.95
N GLY A 175 13.86 21.65 -6.45
CA GLY A 175 13.84 23.11 -6.53
C GLY A 175 12.70 23.77 -5.74
N ARG A 176 12.55 25.08 -5.90
CA ARG A 176 11.59 25.92 -5.13
C ARG A 176 10.19 25.31 -4.98
N ARG A 177 9.64 24.68 -6.03
CA ARG A 177 8.28 24.11 -6.00
C ARG A 177 8.15 22.88 -5.09
N GLY A 178 9.22 22.11 -4.90
CA GLY A 178 9.27 21.03 -3.93
C GLY A 178 9.28 21.55 -2.50
N TYR A 179 10.17 22.51 -2.22
CA TYR A 179 10.24 23.20 -0.93
C TYR A 179 8.91 23.83 -0.54
N GLU A 180 8.24 24.55 -1.46
CA GLU A 180 6.92 25.14 -1.23
C GLU A 180 5.84 24.10 -0.86
N LYS A 181 5.82 22.93 -1.53
CA LYS A 181 4.88 21.85 -1.22
C LYS A 181 5.17 21.19 0.12
N SER A 182 6.45 20.83 0.35
CA SER A 182 6.89 20.17 1.57
C SER A 182 6.64 21.04 2.79
N PHE A 183 7.06 22.32 2.73
CA PHE A 183 6.83 23.32 3.77
C PHE A 183 5.33 23.56 4.04
N ALA A 184 4.48 23.61 3.01
CA ALA A 184 3.03 23.73 3.21
C ALA A 184 2.44 22.53 3.97
N LYS A 185 2.94 21.31 3.73
CA LYS A 185 2.52 20.09 4.44
C LYS A 185 3.03 20.06 5.88
N VAL A 186 4.30 20.42 6.11
CA VAL A 186 4.89 20.62 7.46
C VAL A 186 4.05 21.62 8.26
N ARG A 187 3.81 22.81 7.70
CA ARG A 187 3.10 23.89 8.38
C ARG A 187 1.68 23.50 8.75
N ALA A 188 0.93 22.88 7.84
CA ALA A 188 -0.42 22.40 8.12
C ALA A 188 -0.45 21.34 9.24
N ALA A 189 0.55 20.45 9.29
CA ALA A 189 0.66 19.45 10.36
C ALA A 189 1.01 20.10 11.71
N VAL A 190 2.00 21.00 11.74
CA VAL A 190 2.38 21.75 12.95
C VAL A 190 1.23 22.59 13.48
N ASP A 191 0.52 23.33 12.60
CA ASP A 191 -0.62 24.16 12.98
C ASP A 191 -1.77 23.30 13.58
N GLY A 192 -2.00 22.08 13.08
CA GLY A 192 -2.98 21.14 13.62
C GLY A 192 -2.61 20.59 15.02
N ILE A 193 -1.33 20.24 15.23
CA ILE A 193 -0.81 19.84 16.55
C ILE A 193 -0.93 21.03 17.53
N ALA A 194 -0.45 22.20 17.13
CA ALA A 194 -0.47 23.41 17.94
C ALA A 194 -1.89 23.83 18.30
N TRP A 195 -2.85 23.82 17.36
CA TRP A 195 -4.26 24.09 17.66
C TRP A 195 -4.82 23.14 18.72
N THR A 196 -4.59 21.83 18.57
CA THR A 196 -5.07 20.82 19.52
C THR A 196 -4.54 21.07 20.94
N VAL A 197 -3.25 21.40 21.06
CA VAL A 197 -2.56 21.56 22.34
C VAL A 197 -2.81 22.93 22.97
N LEU A 198 -2.89 24.02 22.20
CA LEU A 198 -2.97 25.39 22.71
C LEU A 198 -4.39 25.89 22.94
N THR A 199 -5.39 25.37 22.22
CA THR A 199 -6.78 25.81 22.38
C THR A 199 -7.38 25.26 23.70
N PRO A 200 -8.08 26.08 24.50
CA PRO A 200 -8.77 25.62 25.71
C PRO A 200 -9.90 24.62 25.42
N PRO A 201 -10.23 23.70 26.35
CA PRO A 201 -11.28 22.68 26.14
C PRO A 201 -12.68 23.23 25.82
N ASP A 202 -13.01 24.42 26.33
CA ASP A 202 -14.34 25.05 26.24
C ASP A 202 -14.54 25.95 24.99
N GLU A 203 -13.51 26.16 24.18
CA GLU A 203 -13.63 27.03 23.01
C GLU A 203 -14.27 26.26 21.82
N PRO A 204 -15.37 26.76 21.23
CA PRO A 204 -16.08 26.02 20.19
C PRO A 204 -15.19 25.82 18.96
N SER A 205 -15.14 24.57 18.47
CA SER A 205 -14.24 24.18 17.38
C SER A 205 -14.35 25.13 16.18
N PRO A 206 -13.27 25.82 15.76
CA PRO A 206 -13.26 26.53 14.49
C PRO A 206 -13.56 25.54 13.35
N PRO A 207 -14.15 26.01 12.23
CA PRO A 207 -14.32 25.16 11.06
C PRO A 207 -12.95 24.61 10.61
N PRO A 208 -12.89 23.34 10.14
CA PRO A 208 -11.62 22.71 9.78
C PRO A 208 -10.87 23.55 8.74
N PRO A 209 -9.53 23.60 8.79
CA PRO A 209 -8.73 24.50 7.98
C PRO A 209 -9.04 24.33 6.50
N GLU A 210 -9.44 25.43 5.86
CA GLU A 210 -9.83 25.46 4.46
C GLU A 210 -8.57 25.40 3.57
N ILE A 211 -8.03 24.19 3.40
CA ILE A 211 -7.12 23.86 2.31
C ILE A 211 -7.75 24.39 1.02
N PRO A 212 -7.07 25.17 0.17
CA PRO A 212 -7.69 25.87 -0.96
C PRO A 212 -8.36 24.90 -1.94
N ARG A 213 -9.68 24.74 -1.78
CA ARG A 213 -10.55 24.01 -2.69
C ARG A 213 -10.90 24.93 -3.83
N THR A 214 -10.48 24.59 -5.05
CA THR A 214 -10.91 25.30 -6.26
C THR A 214 -12.45 25.28 -6.36
N PRO A 215 -13.10 26.40 -6.73
CA PRO A 215 -14.53 26.58 -6.50
C PRO A 215 -15.41 25.71 -7.44
N PRO A 216 -16.60 25.28 -6.98
CA PRO A 216 -17.46 24.39 -7.76
C PRO A 216 -18.32 25.16 -8.78
N SER A 217 -18.35 24.70 -10.03
CA SER A 217 -19.32 25.14 -11.03
C SER A 217 -20.44 24.11 -11.20
N HIS A 218 -21.59 24.36 -10.56
CA HIS A 218 -22.79 23.57 -10.79
C HIS A 218 -23.46 23.92 -12.13
N ARG A 219 -23.61 22.92 -13.03
CA ARG A 219 -24.83 22.76 -13.85
C ARG A 219 -24.87 21.42 -14.58
N GLY A 220 -26.02 20.72 -14.49
CA GLY A 220 -26.49 19.89 -15.62
C GLY A 220 -26.29 18.36 -15.58
N ARG A 221 -26.70 17.70 -14.49
CA ARG A 221 -27.36 16.37 -14.49
C ARG A 221 -27.00 15.37 -15.61
N ASN A 222 -26.12 14.39 -15.33
CA ASN A 222 -26.41 12.94 -15.45
C ASN A 222 -25.24 12.02 -14.96
N ILE A 223 -25.46 11.38 -13.80
CA ILE A 223 -25.20 9.96 -13.41
C ILE A 223 -23.95 9.19 -13.93
N GLY A 224 -23.24 8.52 -12.98
CA GLY A 224 -22.24 7.45 -13.21
C GLY A 224 -20.80 7.86 -12.83
N LEU A 225 -20.05 7.27 -11.89
CA LEU A 225 -20.07 5.97 -11.18
C LEU A 225 -19.97 4.71 -12.07
N THR A 226 -19.12 3.70 -11.80
CA THR A 226 -17.81 3.62 -11.10
C THR A 226 -17.33 2.17 -11.08
N VAL A 227 -16.04 2.00 -11.37
CA VAL A 227 -15.06 1.09 -10.75
C VAL A 227 -15.37 -0.39 -11.02
N VAL A 228 -14.33 -1.21 -10.99
CA VAL A 228 -13.85 -1.83 -9.77
C VAL A 228 -12.32 -1.54 -9.61
N GLY A 229 -11.65 -1.80 -8.47
CA GLY A 229 -10.19 -1.53 -8.29
C GLY A 229 -9.30 -2.77 -8.33
N SER A 230 -8.47 -2.93 -9.39
CA SER A 230 -7.63 -4.08 -9.84
C SER A 230 -8.05 -4.69 -11.20
N LEU A 231 -8.50 -5.96 -11.28
CA LEU A 231 -8.98 -6.66 -12.49
C LEU A 231 -10.04 -5.84 -13.28
N VAL A 232 -11.35 -5.92 -13.02
CA VAL A 232 -11.98 -4.94 -12.14
C VAL A 232 -11.76 -3.42 -12.51
N LEU A 233 -10.54 -2.88 -12.72
CA LEU A 233 -10.29 -1.62 -13.46
C LEU A 233 -10.72 -1.74 -14.94
N LEU A 234 -10.47 -2.91 -15.54
CA LEU A 234 -10.98 -3.39 -16.83
C LEU A 234 -12.51 -3.30 -16.87
N ILE A 235 -13.19 -3.78 -15.81
CA ILE A 235 -14.66 -3.78 -15.66
C ILE A 235 -15.26 -2.36 -15.57
N MET A 236 -14.50 -1.34 -15.14
CA MET A 236 -15.05 0.01 -14.98
C MET A 236 -15.44 0.68 -16.31
N VAL A 237 -14.77 0.35 -17.42
CA VAL A 237 -14.68 1.29 -18.54
C VAL A 237 -15.89 1.25 -19.49
N ALA A 238 -16.79 0.25 -19.45
CA ALA A 238 -18.03 0.26 -20.27
C ALA A 238 -18.87 1.46 -19.94
N THR A 239 -18.92 1.74 -18.65
CA THR A 239 -19.91 2.63 -18.08
C THR A 239 -19.32 4.05 -17.92
N GLY A 240 -18.54 4.48 -18.93
CA GLY A 240 -18.32 5.89 -19.26
C GLY A 240 -17.00 6.55 -18.82
N GLY A 241 -16.07 5.84 -18.15
CA GLY A 241 -14.95 6.45 -17.42
C GLY A 241 -13.64 6.79 -18.16
N ALA A 242 -13.47 6.42 -19.43
CA ALA A 242 -12.16 6.34 -20.11
C ALA A 242 -11.30 7.63 -20.11
N LEU A 243 -11.92 8.82 -20.10
CA LEU A 243 -11.20 10.10 -20.29
C LEU A 243 -10.59 10.69 -19.01
N VAL A 244 -11.08 10.33 -17.82
CA VAL A 244 -10.62 10.93 -16.56
C VAL A 244 -9.39 10.20 -16.01
N VAL A 245 -9.38 8.87 -16.09
CA VAL A 245 -8.32 7.99 -15.56
C VAL A 245 -7.00 8.18 -16.31
N ALA A 246 -7.06 8.39 -17.62
CA ALA A 246 -5.86 8.59 -18.45
C ALA A 246 -5.00 9.77 -17.97
N GLY A 247 -5.60 10.85 -17.46
CA GLY A 247 -4.86 12.05 -17.03
C GLY A 247 -4.05 11.91 -15.73
N THR A 248 -4.28 10.85 -14.94
CA THR A 248 -3.73 10.72 -13.58
C THR A 248 -2.76 9.54 -13.39
N LEU A 249 -2.69 8.61 -14.34
CA LEU A 249 -1.86 7.39 -14.21
C LEU A 249 -0.37 7.60 -14.56
N ASP A 250 -0.02 8.61 -15.35
CA ASP A 250 1.35 8.81 -15.89
C ASP A 250 2.47 8.91 -14.84
N ASN A 251 2.14 9.34 -13.62
CA ASN A 251 3.10 9.68 -12.57
C ASN A 251 3.08 8.71 -11.38
N ARG A 252 2.44 7.54 -11.50
CA ARG A 252 2.28 6.58 -10.38
C ARG A 252 2.58 5.12 -10.69
N LEU A 253 2.61 4.72 -11.96
CA LEU A 253 2.98 3.36 -12.35
C LEU A 253 4.48 3.29 -12.63
N GLU A 254 5.21 2.61 -11.74
CA GLU A 254 6.60 2.24 -11.98
C GLU A 254 6.65 1.13 -13.05
N ARG A 255 7.61 1.26 -13.97
CA ARG A 255 7.85 0.31 -15.06
C ARG A 255 9.20 -0.35 -14.88
N PHE A 256 9.28 -1.62 -15.26
CA PHE A 256 10.53 -2.38 -15.24
C PHE A 256 10.88 -2.91 -16.65
N PRO A 257 12.18 -3.16 -16.94
CA PRO A 257 12.63 -3.53 -18.27
C PRO A 257 11.87 -4.73 -18.84
N ASP A 258 11.50 -4.63 -20.11
CA ASP A 258 10.66 -5.60 -20.83
C ASP A 258 11.13 -7.07 -20.61
N PRO A 259 10.37 -7.90 -19.86
CA PRO A 259 10.69 -9.31 -19.62
C PRO A 259 10.22 -10.23 -20.75
N VAL A 260 9.43 -9.70 -21.69
CA VAL A 260 8.79 -10.41 -22.81
C VAL A 260 9.53 -10.20 -24.15
N ALA A 261 10.59 -9.39 -24.17
CA ALA A 261 11.54 -9.18 -25.28
C ALA A 261 12.47 -10.40 -25.56
N LEU A 262 11.89 -11.58 -25.78
CA LEU A 262 12.59 -12.85 -25.94
C LEU A 262 12.48 -13.40 -27.37
N THR A 263 13.54 -14.08 -27.83
CA THR A 263 13.68 -14.53 -29.23
C THR A 263 13.10 -15.92 -29.52
N ASP A 264 12.79 -16.72 -28.51
CA ASP A 264 12.25 -18.08 -28.64
C ASP A 264 11.04 -18.23 -27.70
N ARG A 265 9.84 -18.03 -28.26
CA ARG A 265 8.56 -17.94 -27.53
C ARG A 265 7.46 -18.66 -28.31
N PRO A 266 6.38 -19.13 -27.65
CA PRO A 266 5.18 -19.60 -28.35
C PRO A 266 4.65 -18.52 -29.31
N PRO A 267 4.00 -18.91 -30.44
CA PRO A 267 3.32 -17.93 -31.29
C PRO A 267 2.20 -17.23 -30.50
N PRO A 268 1.92 -15.95 -30.77
CA PRO A 268 0.77 -15.28 -30.19
C PRO A 268 -0.52 -16.01 -30.59
N LEU A 269 -1.48 -16.07 -29.68
CA LEU A 269 -2.77 -16.70 -29.93
C LEU A 269 -3.54 -15.94 -31.03
N PRO A 270 -4.25 -16.65 -31.93
CA PRO A 270 -4.98 -16.02 -33.01
C PRO A 270 -6.20 -15.24 -32.49
N PRO A 271 -6.59 -14.12 -33.11
CA PRO A 271 -7.89 -13.50 -32.92
C PRO A 271 -9.05 -14.45 -33.27
N ALA A 272 -10.19 -14.33 -32.59
CA ALA A 272 -11.40 -15.08 -32.89
C ALA A 272 -11.95 -14.79 -34.31
N GLU A 273 -11.78 -13.57 -34.82
CA GLU A 273 -12.12 -13.18 -36.19
C GLU A 273 -10.95 -12.48 -36.90
N VAL A 274 -10.88 -12.63 -38.23
CA VAL A 274 -9.80 -12.04 -39.04
C VAL A 274 -9.86 -10.51 -38.98
N GLY A 275 -8.90 -9.89 -38.28
CA GLY A 275 -8.86 -8.45 -38.03
C GLY A 275 -9.56 -8.00 -36.74
N GLY A 276 -10.08 -8.93 -35.94
CA GLY A 276 -10.52 -8.70 -34.56
C GLY A 276 -9.34 -8.58 -33.58
N PRO A 277 -9.61 -8.27 -32.31
CA PRO A 277 -8.58 -8.24 -31.27
C PRO A 277 -8.03 -9.64 -31.00
N ALA A 278 -6.73 -9.73 -30.73
CA ALA A 278 -6.12 -10.93 -30.15
C ALA A 278 -6.54 -11.07 -28.67
N PRO A 279 -6.62 -12.30 -28.11
CA PRO A 279 -6.77 -12.46 -26.66
C PRO A 279 -5.51 -11.91 -25.96
N VAL A 280 -5.63 -11.55 -24.68
CA VAL A 280 -4.52 -10.94 -23.92
C VAL A 280 -4.27 -11.74 -22.65
N THR A 281 -3.02 -12.15 -22.43
CA THR A 281 -2.62 -12.98 -21.31
C THR A 281 -1.58 -12.26 -20.45
N ILE A 282 -1.92 -12.03 -19.17
CA ILE A 282 -1.11 -11.26 -18.21
C ILE A 282 -0.67 -12.18 -17.07
N LEU A 283 0.63 -12.23 -16.81
CA LEU A 283 1.18 -12.92 -15.64
C LEU A 283 1.21 -11.97 -14.43
N VAL A 284 0.59 -12.36 -13.32
CA VAL A 284 0.57 -11.61 -12.07
C VAL A 284 1.42 -12.35 -11.02
N LEU A 285 2.39 -11.65 -10.43
CA LEU A 285 3.29 -12.17 -9.39
C LEU A 285 3.13 -11.33 -8.12
N GLY A 286 2.79 -11.95 -6.99
CA GLY A 286 2.56 -11.29 -5.71
C GLY A 286 3.55 -11.69 -4.61
N SER A 287 4.31 -10.73 -4.10
CA SER A 287 5.33 -10.88 -3.04
C SER A 287 4.85 -10.39 -1.67
N THR A 288 5.42 -10.85 -0.55
CA THR A 288 5.08 -10.32 0.80
C THR A 288 5.81 -9.04 1.18
N ASN A 289 6.98 -8.78 0.59
CA ASN A 289 7.67 -7.49 0.70
C ASN A 289 7.49 -6.66 -0.56
N ASP A 290 7.57 -5.34 -0.38
CA ASP A 290 7.59 -4.38 -1.47
C ASP A 290 8.76 -4.66 -2.42
N VAL A 291 8.44 -5.00 -3.66
CA VAL A 291 9.42 -5.30 -4.72
C VAL A 291 10.07 -4.01 -5.25
N ARG A 292 9.57 -2.84 -4.81
CA ARG A 292 10.02 -1.50 -5.21
C ARG A 292 11.27 -1.05 -4.45
N THR A 293 12.37 -1.79 -4.63
CA THR A 293 13.70 -1.30 -4.21
C THR A 293 14.57 -1.04 -5.43
N GLU A 294 14.88 0.24 -5.69
CA GLU A 294 15.92 0.61 -6.65
C GLU A 294 17.30 0.24 -6.10
N GLY A 295 18.09 -0.50 -6.88
CA GLY A 295 19.45 -0.93 -6.54
C GLY A 295 19.55 -2.42 -6.18
N ASP A 296 20.34 -3.15 -6.98
CA ASP A 296 20.66 -4.60 -6.85
C ASP A 296 19.48 -5.47 -6.37
N GLN A 297 18.53 -5.70 -7.29
CA GLN A 297 17.32 -6.48 -7.04
C GLN A 297 17.64 -7.94 -6.67
N ASP A 298 17.57 -8.26 -5.37
CA ASP A 298 17.60 -9.63 -4.88
C ASP A 298 16.27 -10.33 -5.19
N TRP A 299 16.15 -10.81 -6.43
CA TRP A 299 15.02 -11.61 -6.89
C TRP A 299 14.83 -12.89 -6.08
N ALA A 300 15.88 -13.44 -5.45
CA ALA A 300 15.75 -14.60 -4.58
C ALA A 300 15.03 -14.24 -3.28
N ALA A 301 15.29 -13.06 -2.69
CA ALA A 301 14.55 -12.55 -1.54
C ALA A 301 13.08 -12.22 -1.87
N ALA A 302 12.79 -11.68 -3.06
CA ALA A 302 11.41 -11.44 -3.52
C ALA A 302 10.67 -12.77 -3.82
N ALA A 303 11.36 -13.75 -4.41
CA ALA A 303 10.79 -15.05 -4.71
C ALA A 303 10.53 -15.91 -3.48
N ALA A 304 11.41 -15.88 -2.47
CA ALA A 304 11.17 -16.51 -1.17
C ALA A 304 9.87 -16.02 -0.50
N GLN A 305 9.35 -14.87 -0.94
CA GLN A 305 8.15 -14.22 -0.46
C GLN A 305 7.02 -14.21 -1.50
N THR A 306 7.16 -14.91 -2.63
CA THR A 306 6.10 -15.02 -3.62
C THR A 306 5.08 -16.07 -3.17
N ASP A 307 3.92 -15.56 -2.75
CA ASP A 307 2.75 -16.33 -2.28
C ASP A 307 1.68 -16.46 -3.38
N ILE A 308 1.72 -15.60 -4.41
CA ILE A 308 0.70 -15.51 -5.46
C ILE A 308 1.36 -15.58 -6.83
N VAL A 309 0.94 -16.54 -7.65
CA VAL A 309 1.18 -16.57 -9.10
C VAL A 309 -0.17 -16.79 -9.77
N MET A 310 -0.56 -15.89 -10.68
CA MET A 310 -1.83 -15.98 -11.39
C MET A 310 -1.65 -15.63 -12.86
N LEU A 311 -2.38 -16.32 -13.73
CA LEU A 311 -2.47 -16.01 -15.15
C LEU A 311 -3.85 -15.44 -15.46
N ALA A 312 -3.94 -14.16 -15.78
CA ALA A 312 -5.17 -13.51 -16.19
C ALA A 312 -5.27 -13.51 -17.71
N HIS A 313 -6.18 -14.31 -18.25
CA HIS A 313 -6.46 -14.42 -19.68
C HIS A 313 -7.77 -13.73 -20.02
N ILE A 314 -7.72 -12.84 -21.02
CA ILE A 314 -8.84 -12.05 -21.52
C ILE A 314 -9.15 -12.57 -22.92
N SER A 315 -10.38 -13.05 -23.13
CA SER A 315 -10.78 -13.64 -24.40
C SER A 315 -10.68 -12.68 -25.58
N ALA A 316 -10.49 -13.20 -26.77
CA ALA A 316 -10.30 -12.46 -28.02
C ALA A 316 -11.55 -11.64 -28.38
N ASP A 317 -12.74 -12.18 -28.12
CA ASP A 317 -14.02 -11.49 -28.29
C ASP A 317 -14.35 -10.51 -27.16
N ARG A 318 -13.54 -10.53 -26.08
CA ARG A 318 -13.63 -9.70 -24.88
C ARG A 318 -14.86 -9.99 -24.02
N SER A 319 -15.46 -11.18 -24.15
CA SER A 319 -16.65 -11.63 -23.39
C SER A 319 -16.37 -12.22 -22.01
N SER A 320 -15.11 -12.49 -21.65
CA SER A 320 -14.74 -13.09 -20.36
C SER A 320 -13.34 -12.70 -19.87
N VAL A 321 -13.09 -12.93 -18.58
CA VAL A 321 -11.74 -13.01 -18.03
C VAL A 321 -11.58 -14.27 -17.20
N ASN A 322 -10.59 -15.08 -17.54
CA ASN A 322 -10.26 -16.31 -16.86
C ASN A 322 -8.94 -16.15 -16.09
N VAL A 323 -8.99 -16.30 -14.77
CA VAL A 323 -7.84 -16.19 -13.86
C VAL A 323 -7.44 -17.58 -13.37
N ILE A 324 -6.28 -18.04 -13.83
CA ILE A 324 -5.73 -19.35 -13.48
C ILE A 324 -4.71 -19.15 -12.35
N ALA A 325 -5.05 -19.58 -11.13
CA ALA A 325 -4.18 -19.49 -9.96
C ALA A 325 -3.18 -20.65 -9.93
N MET A 326 -1.89 -20.34 -9.94
CA MET A 326 -0.80 -21.32 -9.97
C MET A 326 -0.12 -21.37 -8.59
N PRO A 327 0.13 -22.55 -8.01
CA PRO A 327 0.97 -22.65 -6.82
C PRO A 327 2.40 -22.15 -7.13
N PRO A 328 3.02 -21.31 -6.29
CA PRO A 328 4.40 -20.85 -6.54
C PRO A 328 5.41 -22.01 -6.53
N ASP A 329 5.16 -23.08 -5.78
CA ASP A 329 5.99 -24.29 -5.75
C ASP A 329 5.58 -25.36 -6.77
N LEU A 330 4.69 -25.01 -7.72
CA LEU A 330 4.38 -25.87 -8.86
C LEU A 330 5.65 -26.15 -9.67
N SER A 331 5.95 -27.43 -9.87
CA SER A 331 7.11 -27.86 -10.62
C SER A 331 6.98 -27.60 -12.12
N ALA A 332 8.07 -27.09 -12.70
CA ALA A 332 8.18 -26.73 -14.11
C ALA A 332 9.62 -26.91 -14.60
N ASP A 333 9.81 -26.94 -15.92
CA ASP A 333 11.15 -26.89 -16.53
C ASP A 333 11.60 -25.42 -16.66
N VAL A 334 12.59 -25.03 -15.87
CA VAL A 334 13.12 -23.67 -15.80
C VAL A 334 14.23 -23.49 -16.84
N PRO A 335 14.09 -22.57 -17.81
CA PRO A 335 15.12 -22.28 -18.80
C PRO A 335 16.49 -22.01 -18.16
N GLY A 336 17.54 -22.63 -18.70
CA GLY A 336 18.91 -22.49 -18.19
C GLY A 336 19.24 -23.34 -16.95
N SER A 337 18.25 -23.72 -16.14
CA SER A 337 18.44 -24.45 -14.87
C SER A 337 17.88 -25.88 -14.86
N GLY A 338 16.94 -26.21 -15.75
CA GLY A 338 16.27 -27.50 -15.79
C GLY A 338 15.11 -27.60 -14.78
N PRO A 339 14.78 -28.79 -14.26
CA PRO A 339 13.64 -28.97 -13.34
C PRO A 339 13.73 -28.09 -12.10
N GLY A 340 12.66 -27.33 -11.83
CA GLY A 340 12.52 -26.46 -10.67
C GLY A 340 11.05 -26.18 -10.36
N THR A 341 10.77 -25.02 -9.78
CA THR A 341 9.43 -24.48 -9.50
C THR A 341 9.25 -23.06 -10.07
N LEU A 342 8.00 -22.58 -10.19
CA LEU A 342 7.70 -21.20 -10.60
C LEU A 342 8.39 -20.16 -9.68
N ARG A 343 8.40 -20.40 -8.37
CA ARG A 343 9.15 -19.61 -7.39
C ARG A 343 10.65 -19.61 -7.71
N SER A 344 11.24 -20.77 -7.99
CA SER A 344 12.67 -20.85 -8.31
C SER A 344 13.01 -20.14 -9.63
N ALA A 345 12.10 -20.11 -10.60
CA ALA A 345 12.27 -19.40 -11.85
C ALA A 345 12.30 -17.89 -11.65
N PHE A 346 11.38 -17.37 -10.84
CA PHE A 346 11.38 -15.97 -10.42
C PHE A 346 12.63 -15.62 -9.59
N ALA A 347 13.07 -16.51 -8.69
CA ALA A 347 14.27 -16.32 -7.88
C ALA A 347 15.56 -16.17 -8.71
N GLN A 348 15.67 -16.93 -9.80
CA GLN A 348 16.89 -17.01 -10.61
C GLN A 348 16.92 -16.00 -11.77
N GLY A 349 15.76 -15.72 -12.38
CA GLY A 349 15.66 -14.91 -13.60
C GLY A 349 14.74 -13.70 -13.47
N GLY A 350 14.27 -13.37 -12.27
CA GLY A 350 13.29 -12.30 -12.06
C GLY A 350 12.01 -12.51 -12.88
N PRO A 351 11.30 -11.43 -13.24
CA PRO A 351 10.09 -11.49 -14.07
C PRO A 351 10.30 -12.25 -15.39
N THR A 352 11.46 -12.09 -16.03
CA THR A 352 11.83 -12.78 -17.28
C THR A 352 11.91 -14.29 -17.12
N GLY A 353 12.52 -14.78 -16.03
CA GLY A 353 12.58 -16.22 -15.71
C GLY A 353 11.20 -16.82 -15.44
N ALA A 354 10.34 -16.07 -14.74
CA ALA A 354 8.96 -16.46 -14.49
C ALA A 354 8.15 -16.54 -15.80
N VAL A 355 8.23 -15.52 -16.67
CA VAL A 355 7.61 -15.50 -18.01
C VAL A 355 7.99 -16.74 -18.80
N GLN A 356 9.28 -16.98 -19.02
CA GLN A 356 9.75 -18.09 -19.85
C GLN A 356 9.29 -19.46 -19.32
N THR A 357 9.25 -19.62 -18.00
CA THR A 357 8.84 -20.87 -17.35
C THR A 357 7.33 -21.09 -17.51
N VAL A 358 6.51 -20.05 -17.35
CA VAL A 358 5.06 -20.12 -17.57
C VAL A 358 4.74 -20.32 -19.05
N GLU A 359 5.42 -19.64 -19.97
CA GLU A 359 5.27 -19.86 -21.42
C GLU A 359 5.59 -21.30 -21.82
N ARG A 360 6.66 -21.88 -21.27
CA ARG A 360 7.04 -23.28 -21.50
C ARG A 360 6.05 -24.28 -20.89
N LEU A 361 5.55 -23.99 -19.69
CA LEU A 361 4.62 -24.84 -18.95
C LEU A 361 3.22 -24.88 -19.61
N THR A 362 2.75 -23.74 -20.12
CA THR A 362 1.39 -23.60 -20.69
C THR A 362 1.35 -23.79 -22.21
N ASN A 363 2.47 -23.50 -22.89
CA ASN A 363 2.57 -23.27 -24.34
C ASN A 363 1.65 -22.14 -24.82
N VAL A 364 1.50 -21.10 -24.00
CA VAL A 364 0.72 -19.88 -24.29
C VAL A 364 1.66 -18.69 -24.19
N ARG A 365 1.59 -17.77 -25.17
CA ARG A 365 2.38 -16.55 -25.15
C ARG A 365 1.81 -15.57 -24.13
N LEU A 366 2.68 -14.97 -23.34
CA LEU A 366 2.33 -13.90 -22.38
C LEU A 366 2.48 -12.53 -23.05
N ASP A 367 1.50 -11.66 -22.90
CA ASP A 367 1.55 -10.33 -23.48
C ASP A 367 2.17 -9.34 -22.48
N HIS A 368 1.77 -9.42 -21.20
CA HIS A 368 2.21 -8.50 -20.15
C HIS A 368 2.53 -9.20 -18.82
N VAL A 369 3.21 -8.47 -17.92
CA VAL A 369 3.55 -8.90 -16.56
C VAL A 369 3.22 -7.79 -15.56
N ALA A 370 2.53 -8.17 -14.48
CA ALA A 370 2.23 -7.29 -13.34
C ALA A 370 2.87 -7.85 -12.06
N LEU A 371 3.63 -7.02 -11.36
CA LEU A 371 4.14 -7.29 -10.02
C LEU A 371 3.26 -6.59 -9.00
N THR A 372 2.90 -7.27 -7.92
CA THR A 372 2.09 -6.73 -6.83
C THR A 372 2.58 -7.24 -5.47
N ASP A 373 2.02 -6.72 -4.38
CA ASP A 373 2.26 -7.24 -3.05
C ASP A 373 1.01 -8.00 -2.52
N SER A 374 1.22 -9.03 -1.72
CA SER A 374 0.15 -9.85 -1.12
C SER A 374 -0.67 -9.06 -0.09
N GLU A 375 -0.09 -8.02 0.50
CA GLU A 375 -0.80 -7.09 1.37
C GLU A 375 -1.86 -6.26 0.60
N THR A 376 -1.74 -6.11 -0.72
CA THR A 376 -2.70 -5.39 -1.55
C THR A 376 -4.04 -6.10 -1.56
N PHE A 377 -4.06 -7.43 -1.56
CA PHE A 377 -5.28 -8.22 -1.43
C PHE A 377 -5.90 -8.08 -0.04
N ALA A 378 -5.07 -7.95 1.01
CA ALA A 378 -5.54 -7.62 2.36
C ALA A 378 -6.15 -6.20 2.42
N ARG A 379 -5.43 -5.19 1.93
CA ARG A 379 -5.90 -3.78 1.86
C ARG A 379 -7.17 -3.64 1.01
N LEU A 380 -7.28 -4.37 -0.10
CA LEU A 380 -8.49 -4.44 -0.92
C LEU A 380 -9.66 -5.04 -0.12
N THR A 381 -9.43 -6.18 0.56
CA THR A 381 -10.42 -6.84 1.43
C THR A 381 -10.92 -5.87 2.52
N ASP A 382 -10.02 -5.16 3.20
CA ASP A 382 -10.37 -4.15 4.19
C ASP A 382 -11.12 -2.95 3.60
N GLY A 383 -10.71 -2.50 2.40
CA GLY A 383 -11.39 -1.44 1.64
C GLY A 383 -12.85 -1.75 1.30
N LEU A 384 -13.20 -3.03 1.17
CA LEU A 384 -14.54 -3.58 0.96
C LEU A 384 -15.33 -3.82 2.26
N GLY A 385 -14.68 -3.61 3.41
CA GLY A 385 -15.20 -3.93 4.73
C GLY A 385 -15.21 -5.44 5.02
N GLY A 386 -14.22 -6.17 4.50
CA GLY A 386 -14.14 -7.63 4.59
C GLY A 386 -14.91 -8.37 3.50
N VAL A 387 -14.57 -9.65 3.32
CA VAL A 387 -15.14 -10.59 2.33
C VAL A 387 -15.67 -11.85 3.02
N GLU A 388 -16.71 -12.47 2.47
CA GLU A 388 -17.29 -13.70 3.01
C GLU A 388 -16.48 -14.93 2.56
N ILE A 389 -15.94 -15.69 3.51
CA ILE A 389 -15.19 -16.93 3.27
C ILE A 389 -15.86 -18.06 4.07
N ASP A 390 -16.04 -19.22 3.45
CA ASP A 390 -16.46 -20.43 4.16
C ASP A 390 -15.23 -21.15 4.72
N LEU A 391 -15.19 -21.36 6.04
CA LEU A 391 -14.09 -22.00 6.74
C LEU A 391 -14.39 -23.48 6.97
N ASP A 392 -13.68 -24.38 6.29
CA ASP A 392 -13.84 -25.85 6.48
C ASP A 392 -13.44 -26.31 7.90
N SER A 393 -12.61 -25.53 8.58
CA SER A 393 -12.06 -25.84 9.90
C SER A 393 -11.83 -24.56 10.70
N ARG A 394 -11.55 -24.71 11.99
CA ARG A 394 -11.30 -23.58 12.90
C ARG A 394 -10.07 -22.79 12.44
N LEU A 395 -10.26 -21.50 12.17
CA LEU A 395 -9.16 -20.55 11.99
C LEU A 395 -8.78 -19.92 13.34
N VAL A 396 -7.49 -19.80 13.59
CA VAL A 396 -6.92 -18.99 14.68
C VAL A 396 -6.05 -17.92 14.05
N VAL A 397 -6.23 -16.67 14.46
CA VAL A 397 -5.51 -15.50 13.93
C VAL A 397 -4.68 -14.88 15.04
N ASP A 398 -3.55 -14.26 14.67
CA ASP A 398 -2.69 -13.51 15.58
C ASP A 398 -3.49 -12.50 16.42
N GLY A 399 -3.17 -12.44 17.72
CA GLY A 399 -3.99 -11.75 18.71
C GLY A 399 -5.01 -12.66 19.43
N GLY A 400 -5.12 -13.94 19.03
CA GLY A 400 -5.90 -14.95 19.74
C GLY A 400 -7.38 -15.04 19.32
N GLN A 401 -7.76 -14.31 18.27
CA GLN A 401 -9.09 -14.40 17.69
C GLN A 401 -9.29 -15.76 17.02
N THR A 402 -10.43 -16.39 17.25
CA THR A 402 -10.71 -17.75 16.78
C THR A 402 -12.07 -17.79 16.09
N PHE A 403 -12.10 -18.25 14.86
CA PHE A 403 -13.31 -18.49 14.09
C PHE A 403 -13.62 -20.00 14.06
N PRO A 404 -14.87 -20.42 14.32
CA PRO A 404 -15.28 -21.81 14.07
C PRO A 404 -15.31 -22.10 12.56
N ALA A 405 -15.61 -23.35 12.21
CA ALA A 405 -15.94 -23.70 10.84
C ALA A 405 -17.30 -23.10 10.43
N GLY A 406 -17.45 -22.76 9.16
CA GLY A 406 -18.62 -22.11 8.55
C GLY A 406 -18.30 -20.74 7.95
N ARG A 407 -19.35 -20.05 7.47
CA ARG A 407 -19.21 -18.77 6.77
C ARG A 407 -18.90 -17.60 7.69
N HIS A 408 -17.81 -16.91 7.39
CA HIS A 408 -17.34 -15.75 8.13
C HIS A 408 -16.90 -14.62 7.22
N ARG A 409 -17.27 -13.40 7.57
CA ARG A 409 -16.73 -12.19 6.96
C ARG A 409 -15.36 -11.90 7.56
N LEU A 410 -14.31 -12.08 6.77
CA LEU A 410 -12.93 -11.87 7.18
C LEU A 410 -12.41 -10.51 6.67
N THR A 411 -11.68 -9.81 7.53
CA THR A 411 -10.81 -8.68 7.17
C THR A 411 -9.61 -9.15 6.36
N GLY A 412 -8.83 -8.22 5.80
CA GLY A 412 -7.65 -8.52 5.02
C GLY A 412 -6.60 -9.31 5.79
N ALA A 413 -6.36 -8.94 7.04
CA ALA A 413 -5.43 -9.66 7.92
C ALA A 413 -5.92 -11.08 8.26
N GLU A 414 -7.21 -11.25 8.53
CA GLU A 414 -7.81 -12.56 8.85
C GLU A 414 -7.86 -13.49 7.62
N ALA A 415 -8.20 -12.95 6.43
CA ALA A 415 -8.19 -13.71 5.18
C ALA A 415 -6.76 -14.11 4.77
N LEU A 416 -5.78 -13.21 4.94
CA LEU A 416 -4.37 -13.52 4.69
C LEU A 416 -3.83 -14.59 5.67
N ALA A 417 -4.23 -14.53 6.95
CA ALA A 417 -3.92 -15.57 7.93
C ALA A 417 -4.57 -16.92 7.56
N TRP A 418 -5.80 -16.92 7.02
CA TRP A 418 -6.46 -18.13 6.53
C TRP A 418 -5.76 -18.78 5.33
N VAL A 419 -5.31 -17.97 4.36
CA VAL A 419 -4.51 -18.45 3.22
C VAL A 419 -3.15 -18.99 3.68
N ARG A 420 -2.51 -18.34 4.66
CA ARG A 420 -1.16 -18.72 5.12
C ARG A 420 -1.09 -19.83 6.17
N GLY A 421 -2.21 -20.15 6.82
CA GLY A 421 -2.27 -20.84 8.12
C GLY A 421 -1.45 -22.13 8.27
N ASP A 422 -1.10 -22.44 9.51
CA ASP A 422 -0.23 -23.56 9.86
C ASP A 422 -0.75 -24.92 9.34
N GLY A 423 0.15 -25.70 8.73
CA GLY A 423 -0.15 -27.06 8.24
C GLY A 423 -0.88 -27.12 6.90
N VAL A 424 -1.10 -25.98 6.23
CA VAL A 424 -1.65 -25.89 4.87
C VAL A 424 -0.55 -26.20 3.85
N ASP A 425 -0.73 -27.27 3.07
CA ASP A 425 0.13 -27.62 1.95
C ASP A 425 -0.04 -26.67 0.75
N ASP A 426 0.91 -26.67 -0.19
CA ASP A 426 0.95 -25.69 -1.27
C ASP A 426 -0.22 -25.81 -2.26
N MET A 427 -0.81 -27.01 -2.34
CA MET A 427 -2.09 -27.28 -3.00
C MET A 427 -3.22 -26.47 -2.34
N SER A 428 -3.47 -26.73 -1.06
CA SER A 428 -4.51 -26.07 -0.27
C SER A 428 -4.31 -24.56 -0.23
N ARG A 429 -3.05 -24.09 -0.25
CA ARG A 429 -2.72 -22.65 -0.32
C ARG A 429 -3.19 -22.02 -1.64
N SER A 430 -2.97 -22.69 -2.77
CA SER A 430 -3.45 -22.22 -4.09
C SER A 430 -4.97 -22.18 -4.17
N GLU A 431 -5.64 -23.23 -3.66
CA GLU A 431 -7.10 -23.30 -3.58
C GLU A 431 -7.69 -22.18 -2.71
N ARG A 432 -7.10 -21.92 -1.54
CA ARG A 432 -7.50 -20.82 -0.65
C ARG A 432 -7.24 -19.44 -1.25
N SER A 433 -6.11 -19.23 -1.94
CA SER A 433 -5.84 -17.99 -2.67
C SER A 433 -6.86 -17.75 -3.78
N ALA A 434 -7.23 -18.80 -4.54
CA ALA A 434 -8.29 -18.72 -5.54
C ALA A 434 -9.66 -18.43 -4.90
N ALA A 435 -10.00 -19.08 -3.78
CA ALA A 435 -11.23 -18.85 -3.05
C ALA A 435 -11.31 -17.45 -2.43
N TRP A 436 -10.20 -16.91 -1.90
CA TRP A 436 -10.13 -15.52 -1.42
C TRP A 436 -10.33 -14.53 -2.57
N PHE A 437 -9.74 -14.78 -3.73
CA PHE A 437 -9.92 -13.92 -4.90
C PHE A 437 -11.38 -13.97 -5.43
N ARG A 438 -12.03 -15.14 -5.39
CA ARG A 438 -13.49 -15.25 -5.65
C ARG A 438 -14.31 -14.48 -4.61
N ALA A 439 -14.02 -14.62 -3.32
CA ALA A 439 -14.72 -13.90 -2.25
C ALA A 439 -14.56 -12.37 -2.38
N ILE A 440 -13.40 -11.91 -2.88
CA ILE A 440 -13.21 -10.52 -3.32
C ILE A 440 -14.16 -10.21 -4.48
N LEU A 441 -14.14 -10.94 -5.60
CA LEU A 441 -15.02 -10.70 -6.76
C LEU A 441 -16.52 -10.72 -6.42
N ASP A 442 -16.98 -11.66 -5.60
CA ASP A 442 -18.36 -11.72 -5.12
C ASP A 442 -18.73 -10.45 -4.34
N ARG A 443 -17.86 -10.04 -3.39
CA ARG A 443 -18.04 -8.80 -2.61
C ARG A 443 -17.99 -7.54 -3.49
N LEU A 444 -17.37 -7.60 -4.66
CA LEU A 444 -17.36 -6.53 -5.66
C LEU A 444 -18.64 -6.49 -6.50
N GLY A 445 -19.31 -7.63 -6.65
CA GLY A 445 -20.66 -7.76 -7.21
C GLY A 445 -21.76 -7.22 -6.30
N ASP A 446 -21.49 -7.04 -5.00
CA ASP A 446 -22.47 -6.57 -4.02
C ASP A 446 -23.01 -5.16 -4.32
N ASP A 447 -24.31 -5.03 -4.10
CA ASP A 447 -25.12 -3.86 -4.47
C ASP A 447 -24.77 -2.57 -3.70
N ASP A 448 -24.19 -2.68 -2.50
CA ASP A 448 -23.69 -1.56 -1.70
C ASP A 448 -22.29 -1.12 -2.14
N VAL A 449 -21.44 -2.05 -2.58
CA VAL A 449 -20.12 -1.76 -3.16
C VAL A 449 -20.30 -1.12 -4.52
N ARG A 450 -21.07 -1.74 -5.43
CA ARG A 450 -21.36 -1.24 -6.78
C ARG A 450 -21.86 0.19 -6.81
N ARG A 451 -22.65 0.59 -5.80
CA ARG A 451 -23.24 1.93 -5.69
C ARG A 451 -22.43 2.92 -4.83
N SER A 452 -21.30 2.53 -4.25
CA SER A 452 -20.50 3.37 -3.33
C SER A 452 -19.27 3.99 -4.01
N PRO A 453 -19.35 5.26 -4.47
CA PRO A 453 -18.22 5.91 -5.15
C PRO A 453 -17.01 6.12 -4.22
N ALA A 454 -17.25 6.18 -2.90
CA ALA A 454 -16.20 6.32 -1.91
C ALA A 454 -15.43 5.01 -1.70
N THR A 455 -16.11 3.86 -1.67
CA THR A 455 -15.46 2.52 -1.62
C THR A 455 -14.58 2.37 -2.85
N TRP A 456 -15.17 2.63 -4.00
CA TRP A 456 -14.53 2.64 -5.30
C TRP A 456 -13.27 3.51 -5.42
N LEU A 457 -13.29 4.76 -4.95
CA LEU A 457 -12.09 5.60 -4.92
C LEU A 457 -11.00 5.08 -3.97
N ARG A 458 -11.36 4.43 -2.85
CA ARG A 458 -10.37 3.79 -1.96
C ARG A 458 -9.67 2.61 -2.63
N LEU A 459 -10.42 1.72 -3.29
CA LEU A 459 -9.82 0.57 -4.00
C LEU A 459 -8.85 1.01 -5.11
N LEU A 460 -9.20 2.07 -5.85
CA LEU A 460 -8.31 2.66 -6.86
C LEU A 460 -7.02 3.19 -6.24
N GLY A 461 -7.10 3.86 -5.07
CA GLY A 461 -5.92 4.29 -4.31
C GLY A 461 -5.00 3.12 -3.97
N ILE A 462 -5.56 2.07 -3.36
CA ILE A 462 -4.85 0.85 -2.95
C ILE A 462 -4.10 0.20 -4.12
N VAL A 463 -4.75 0.04 -5.28
CA VAL A 463 -4.13 -0.63 -6.44
C VAL A 463 -3.09 0.26 -7.12
N SER A 464 -3.35 1.57 -7.22
CA SER A 464 -2.44 2.50 -7.92
C SER A 464 -1.07 2.67 -7.27
N GLY A 465 -0.92 2.31 -5.99
CA GLY A 465 0.35 2.36 -5.25
C GLY A 465 1.03 1.00 -5.05
N SER A 466 0.49 -0.09 -5.61
CA SER A 466 0.93 -1.46 -5.30
C SER A 466 0.91 -2.41 -6.50
N VAL A 467 0.98 -1.86 -7.71
CA VAL A 467 1.17 -2.61 -8.95
C VAL A 467 2.23 -1.94 -9.81
N ALA A 468 3.27 -2.69 -10.18
CA ALA A 468 4.22 -2.32 -11.23
C ALA A 468 3.95 -3.17 -12.48
N VAL A 469 4.15 -2.60 -13.66
CA VAL A 469 3.89 -3.27 -14.95
C VAL A 469 5.13 -3.22 -15.85
N ASP A 470 5.22 -4.12 -16.82
CA ASP A 470 6.32 -4.08 -17.79
C ASP A 470 6.28 -2.82 -18.69
N GLU A 471 7.42 -2.48 -19.27
CA GLU A 471 7.55 -1.33 -20.18
C GLU A 471 6.74 -1.45 -21.48
N SER A 472 6.43 -2.68 -21.93
CA SER A 472 5.69 -2.89 -23.19
C SER A 472 4.20 -2.61 -23.04
N PHE A 473 3.63 -2.79 -21.83
CA PHE A 473 2.24 -2.47 -21.51
C PHE A 473 2.01 -0.95 -21.40
N ASP A 474 2.11 -0.26 -22.54
CA ASP A 474 2.09 1.19 -22.59
C ASP A 474 0.70 1.76 -22.26
N ARG A 475 0.64 3.07 -22.02
CA ARG A 475 -0.61 3.75 -21.64
C ARG A 475 -1.72 3.61 -22.69
N SER A 476 -1.38 3.55 -23.97
CA SER A 476 -2.34 3.41 -25.06
C SER A 476 -2.89 1.99 -25.16
N GLU A 477 -2.04 0.99 -24.95
CA GLU A 477 -2.42 -0.42 -24.88
C GLU A 477 -3.24 -0.71 -23.64
N LEU A 478 -2.82 -0.21 -22.47
CA LEU A 478 -3.59 -0.29 -21.22
C LEU A 478 -4.95 0.37 -21.37
N VAL A 479 -5.04 1.63 -21.83
CA VAL A 479 -6.34 2.30 -22.05
C VAL A 479 -7.18 1.59 -23.12
N GLY A 480 -6.56 1.04 -24.17
CA GLY A 480 -7.23 0.26 -25.21
C GLY A 480 -7.81 -1.05 -24.67
N LEU A 481 -7.02 -1.81 -23.92
CA LEU A 481 -7.44 -3.05 -23.27
C LEU A 481 -8.56 -2.78 -22.29
N LEU A 482 -8.40 -1.82 -21.36
CA LEU A 482 -9.46 -1.37 -20.46
C LEU A 482 -10.74 -1.01 -21.22
N THR A 483 -10.63 -0.34 -22.38
CA THR A 483 -11.79 0.06 -23.21
C THR A 483 -12.40 -1.09 -24.02
N SER A 484 -11.79 -2.28 -24.06
CA SER A 484 -12.29 -3.43 -24.82
C SER A 484 -13.18 -4.36 -23.98
N VAL A 485 -12.61 -4.98 -22.95
CA VAL A 485 -13.20 -5.76 -21.81
C VAL A 485 -14.22 -5.02 -20.96
N ARG A 486 -14.51 -3.79 -21.37
CA ARG A 486 -15.04 -2.74 -20.53
C ARG A 486 -16.40 -3.08 -19.91
N HIS A 487 -17.11 -4.00 -20.55
CA HIS A 487 -18.52 -4.37 -20.40
C HIS A 487 -18.75 -5.63 -19.58
N LEU A 488 -17.67 -6.27 -19.13
CA LEU A 488 -17.69 -7.41 -18.23
C LEU A 488 -18.07 -6.94 -16.83
N GLY A 489 -18.81 -7.74 -16.08
CA GLY A 489 -18.99 -7.65 -14.64
C GLY A 489 -18.14 -8.69 -13.90
N PRO A 490 -18.24 -8.76 -12.57
CA PRO A 490 -17.64 -9.85 -11.78
C PRO A 490 -18.13 -11.24 -12.21
N GLU A 491 -19.35 -11.35 -12.74
CA GLU A 491 -19.96 -12.60 -13.19
C GLU A 491 -19.34 -13.21 -14.46
N GLU A 492 -18.67 -12.40 -15.30
CA GLU A 492 -17.83 -12.86 -16.42
C GLU A 492 -16.37 -13.14 -16.02
N VAL A 493 -16.02 -12.99 -14.73
CA VAL A 493 -14.69 -13.37 -14.22
C VAL A 493 -14.74 -14.76 -13.60
N ARG A 494 -13.95 -15.68 -14.16
CA ARG A 494 -13.75 -17.02 -13.60
C ARG A 494 -12.40 -17.13 -12.92
N VAL A 495 -12.34 -17.84 -11.80
CA VAL A 495 -11.10 -18.07 -11.04
C VAL A 495 -10.95 -19.57 -10.80
N VAL A 496 -9.90 -20.16 -11.34
CA VAL A 496 -9.67 -21.62 -11.31
C VAL A 496 -8.25 -21.90 -10.82
N PRO A 497 -8.04 -22.81 -9.84
CA PRO A 497 -6.69 -23.27 -9.52
C PRO A 497 -6.17 -24.16 -10.66
N VAL A 498 -4.85 -24.21 -10.83
CA VAL A 498 -4.24 -25.21 -11.72
C VAL A 498 -4.48 -26.61 -11.15
N PRO A 499 -4.98 -27.58 -11.95
CA PRO A 499 -5.03 -28.98 -11.56
C PRO A 499 -3.62 -29.50 -11.29
N THR A 500 -3.34 -29.86 -10.04
CA THR A 500 -2.04 -30.34 -9.62
C THR A 500 -2.17 -31.62 -8.81
N THR A 501 -1.07 -32.35 -8.67
CA THR A 501 -0.97 -33.57 -7.86
C THR A 501 0.38 -33.62 -7.17
N VAL A 502 0.46 -34.34 -6.06
CA VAL A 502 1.67 -34.47 -5.26
C VAL A 502 2.35 -35.81 -5.57
N VAL A 503 3.56 -35.76 -6.10
CA VAL A 503 4.37 -36.96 -6.42
C VAL A 503 5.50 -37.12 -5.40
N PRO A 504 5.68 -38.29 -4.79
CA PRO A 504 6.81 -38.56 -3.89
C PRO A 504 8.15 -38.56 -4.66
N THR A 505 9.11 -37.76 -4.19
CA THR A 505 10.45 -37.59 -4.78
C THR A 505 11.52 -37.87 -3.73
N GLY A 506 11.76 -39.16 -3.45
CA GLY A 506 12.67 -39.58 -2.38
C GLY A 506 12.06 -39.31 -0.99
N ASP A 507 12.76 -38.56 -0.15
CA ASP A 507 12.30 -38.16 1.19
C ASP A 507 11.42 -36.89 1.18
N SER A 508 11.20 -36.27 0.01
CA SER A 508 10.33 -35.10 -0.17
C SER A 508 9.15 -35.41 -1.10
N ALA A 509 8.23 -34.45 -1.22
CA ALA A 509 7.11 -34.50 -2.14
C ALA A 509 7.18 -33.30 -3.08
N THR A 510 6.84 -33.50 -4.35
CA THR A 510 6.88 -32.47 -5.39
C THR A 510 5.47 -32.23 -5.92
N LEU A 511 5.03 -30.96 -5.90
CA LEU A 511 3.78 -30.54 -6.52
C LEU A 511 3.99 -30.41 -8.02
N VAL A 512 3.27 -31.21 -8.81
CA VAL A 512 3.37 -31.24 -10.29
C VAL A 512 1.99 -30.99 -10.91
N PRO A 513 1.90 -30.56 -12.18
CA PRO A 513 0.63 -30.54 -12.89
C PRO A 513 0.00 -31.94 -12.94
N ASP A 514 -1.30 -32.05 -12.68
CA ASP A 514 -2.03 -33.29 -12.96
C ASP A 514 -2.31 -33.35 -14.47
N ALA A 515 -1.48 -34.12 -15.18
CA ALA A 515 -1.32 -34.03 -16.63
C ALA A 515 -2.64 -34.01 -17.41
N ALA A 516 -3.59 -34.90 -17.09
CA ALA A 516 -4.83 -35.00 -17.86
C ALA A 516 -5.76 -33.77 -17.72
N PRO A 517 -6.18 -33.34 -16.50
CA PRO A 517 -6.96 -32.12 -16.35
C PRO A 517 -6.15 -30.84 -16.64
N PHE A 518 -4.83 -30.85 -16.45
CA PHE A 518 -3.95 -29.74 -16.81
C PHE A 518 -3.91 -29.52 -18.33
N ASP A 519 -3.70 -30.58 -19.12
CA ASP A 519 -3.67 -30.49 -20.59
C ASP A 519 -5.01 -29.99 -21.15
N VAL A 520 -6.13 -30.41 -20.54
CA VAL A 520 -7.47 -29.91 -20.88
C VAL A 520 -7.61 -28.41 -20.57
N LEU A 521 -7.19 -27.95 -19.39
CA LEU A 521 -7.23 -26.53 -19.02
C LEU A 521 -6.34 -25.68 -19.95
N MET A 522 -5.14 -26.16 -20.27
CA MET A 522 -4.22 -25.44 -21.14
C MET A 522 -4.66 -25.45 -22.61
N GLU A 523 -5.33 -26.51 -23.07
CA GLU A 523 -5.94 -26.51 -24.41
C GLU A 523 -7.13 -25.55 -24.49
N ALA A 524 -7.97 -25.50 -23.45
CA ALA A 524 -9.04 -24.52 -23.36
C ALA A 524 -8.49 -23.06 -23.35
N LEU A 525 -7.36 -22.81 -22.67
CA LEU A 525 -6.65 -21.54 -22.69
C LEU A 525 -6.06 -21.21 -24.08
N ARG A 526 -5.47 -22.18 -24.79
CA ARG A 526 -4.93 -21.99 -26.16
C ARG A 526 -6.01 -21.79 -27.22
N THR A 527 -7.22 -22.30 -26.99
CA THR A 527 -8.33 -22.24 -27.94
C THR A 527 -9.36 -21.17 -27.62
N ASP A 528 -9.18 -20.42 -26.52
CA ASP A 528 -10.12 -19.42 -26.02
C ASP A 528 -11.52 -20.02 -25.70
N THR A 529 -11.53 -21.24 -25.15
CA THR A 529 -12.75 -22.01 -24.80
C THR A 529 -12.86 -22.33 -23.29
N LEU A 530 -12.14 -21.57 -22.45
CA LEU A 530 -12.21 -21.70 -20.98
C LEU A 530 -13.64 -21.50 -20.44
N ASP A 531 -14.45 -20.69 -21.13
CA ASP A 531 -15.83 -20.44 -20.72
C ASP A 531 -16.78 -21.63 -20.97
N GLU A 532 -16.41 -22.53 -21.88
CA GLU A 532 -17.18 -23.73 -22.23
C GLU A 532 -16.80 -24.94 -21.36
N HIS A 533 -15.67 -24.89 -20.65
CA HIS A 533 -15.14 -26.02 -19.88
C HIS A 533 -15.72 -26.08 -18.44
N PRO A 534 -16.50 -27.11 -18.08
CA PRO A 534 -17.11 -27.24 -16.75
C PRO A 534 -16.16 -27.79 -15.67
N ALA A 535 -14.86 -27.92 -15.95
CA ALA A 535 -13.95 -28.82 -15.24
C ALA A 535 -13.32 -28.27 -13.95
N ALA A 536 -13.72 -27.08 -13.46
CA ALA A 536 -13.04 -26.40 -12.35
C ALA A 536 -13.99 -25.69 -11.36
N GLY A 537 -15.19 -26.25 -11.15
CA GLY A 537 -16.19 -25.71 -10.23
C GLY A 537 -17.05 -26.77 -9.54
N SER A 538 -16.53 -27.33 -8.44
CA SER A 538 -17.29 -28.09 -7.43
C SER A 538 -16.70 -27.87 -6.05
#